data_AF-A0A659UGA7-F1
#
_entry.id   AF-A0A659UGA7-F1
#
_cell.length_a   1.000
_cell.length_b   1.000
_cell.length_c   1.000
_cell.angle_alpha   90.00
_cell.angle_beta   90.00
_cell.angle_gamma   90.00
#
_symmetry.space_group_name_H-M   'P 1'
#
loop_
_entity.id
_entity.type
_entity.pdbx_description
1 polymer ?
#
loop_
_entity_poly.entity_id
_entity_poly.type
_entity_poly.pdbx_seq_one_letter_code
_entity_poly.pdbx_strand_id
1 'polypeptide(L)'
;QHLLVFAKNNADVYGALSGPCKVAGGTSFLWSRADAFESIDVLVVDEAAQMSLANVLAVSQAAHTVVLLGDPQQLDQPMQGSHPDGTDVSALDHIL
;
A
#
# COMPACT_ATOMS: atom_id res chain seq x y z
N GLN A 1 11.94 25.24 -6.68
CA GLN A 1 10.63 25.18 -5.99
C GLN A 1 10.60 23.86 -5.23
N HIS A 2 10.15 23.86 -3.96
CA HIS A 2 10.17 22.65 -3.13
C HIS A 2 9.26 21.59 -3.75
N LEU A 3 9.84 20.51 -4.29
CA LEU A 3 9.13 19.41 -4.97
C LEU A 3 8.44 18.45 -4.00
N LEU A 4 8.53 18.71 -2.69
CA LEU A 4 8.08 17.82 -1.63
C LEU A 4 7.25 18.62 -0.63
N VAL A 5 6.02 18.17 -0.38
CA VAL A 5 5.10 18.76 0.60
C VAL A 5 4.76 17.67 1.61
N PHE A 6 4.91 17.99 2.91
CA PHE A 6 4.50 17.10 3.99
C PHE A 6 3.10 17.46 4.47
N ALA A 7 2.15 16.57 4.20
CA ALA A 7 0.79 16.65 4.74
C ALA A 7 0.80 16.31 6.25
N LYS A 8 -0.05 16.99 7.02
CA LYS A 8 -0.18 16.74 8.47
C LYS A 8 -1.32 15.78 8.81
N ASN A 9 -2.23 15.59 7.87
CA ASN A 9 -3.38 14.70 7.99
C ASN A 9 -3.73 14.11 6.62
N ASN A 10 -4.61 13.11 6.60
CA ASN A 10 -4.99 12.40 5.37
C ASN A 10 -5.76 13.28 4.38
N ALA A 11 -6.61 14.19 4.88
CA ALA A 11 -7.39 15.09 4.03
C ALA A 11 -6.52 16.02 3.20
N ASP A 12 -5.41 16.49 3.77
CA ASP A 12 -4.41 17.30 3.05
C ASP A 12 -3.80 16.50 1.88
N VAL A 13 -3.60 15.19 2.03
CA VAL A 13 -3.06 14.32 0.96
C VAL A 13 -4.06 14.20 -0.18
N TYR A 14 -5.32 13.83 0.12
CA TYR A 14 -6.36 13.70 -0.91
C TYR A 14 -6.67 15.02 -1.62
N GLY A 15 -6.66 16.13 -0.87
CA GLY A 15 -6.81 17.46 -1.42
C GLY A 15 -5.66 17.83 -2.37
N ALA A 16 -4.42 17.47 -2.02
CA ALA A 16 -3.27 17.70 -2.88
C ALA A 16 -3.31 16.85 -4.17
N LEU A 17 -3.76 15.59 -4.06
CA LEU A 17 -3.95 14.68 -5.21
C LEU A 17 -4.99 15.19 -6.21
N SER A 18 -6.04 15.85 -5.72
CA SER A 18 -7.06 16.52 -6.55
C SER A 18 -6.52 17.77 -7.26
N GLY A 19 -5.35 18.27 -6.84
CA GLY A 19 -4.73 19.49 -7.35
C GLY A 19 -3.51 19.21 -8.25
N PRO A 20 -2.43 20.01 -8.12
CA PRO A 20 -1.26 19.88 -8.98
C PRO A 20 -0.36 18.69 -8.62
N CYS A 21 -0.50 18.10 -7.42
CA CYS A 21 0.29 16.94 -7.02
C CYS A 21 -0.31 15.68 -7.64
N LYS A 22 0.50 14.96 -8.44
CA LYS A 22 0.07 13.72 -9.11
C LYS A 22 0.56 12.44 -8.43
N VAL A 23 1.37 12.60 -7.40
CA VAL A 23 1.98 11.50 -6.66
C VAL A 23 1.88 11.82 -5.17
N ALA A 24 1.45 10.85 -4.39
CA ALA A 24 1.46 10.89 -2.93
C ALA A 24 2.05 9.59 -2.38
N GLY A 25 2.80 9.70 -1.29
CA GLY A 25 3.32 8.57 -0.54
C GLY A 25 2.62 8.46 0.82
N GLY A 26 2.33 7.24 1.24
CA GLY A 26 1.71 6.95 2.53
C GLY A 26 1.74 5.46 2.83
N THR A 27 1.61 5.10 4.10
CA THR A 27 1.54 3.70 4.52
C THR A 27 0.19 3.09 4.17
N SER A 28 0.05 1.78 4.37
CA SER A 28 -1.22 1.06 4.21
C SER A 28 -2.38 1.67 4.99
N PHE A 29 -2.11 2.36 6.11
CA PHE A 29 -3.12 3.06 6.90
C PHE A 29 -3.78 4.24 6.18
N LEU A 30 -3.09 4.89 5.24
CA LEU A 30 -3.69 5.95 4.43
C LEU A 30 -4.69 5.32 3.44
N TRP A 31 -4.23 4.31 2.71
CA TRP A 31 -4.94 3.74 1.57
C TRP A 31 -6.04 2.73 1.92
N SER A 32 -6.06 2.23 3.16
CA SER A 32 -7.10 1.29 3.63
C SER A 32 -8.37 1.97 4.17
N ARG A 33 -8.40 3.30 4.17
CA ARG A 33 -9.52 4.06 4.72
C ARG A 33 -10.62 4.27 3.68
N ALA A 34 -11.85 4.40 4.16
CA ALA A 34 -12.99 4.69 3.29
C ALA A 34 -12.85 6.00 2.50
N ASP A 35 -12.10 6.97 3.02
CA ASP A 35 -11.81 8.23 2.32
C ASP A 35 -10.84 8.05 1.12
N ALA A 36 -10.13 6.92 1.05
CA ALA A 36 -9.24 6.58 -0.05
C ALA A 36 -9.95 5.82 -1.19
N PHE A 37 -11.19 5.35 -0.99
CA PHE A 37 -11.89 4.50 -1.95
C PHE A 37 -11.92 5.14 -3.34
N GLU A 38 -11.35 4.43 -4.33
CA GLU A 38 -11.21 4.90 -5.72
C GLU A 38 -10.65 6.34 -5.86
N SER A 39 -9.80 6.77 -4.91
CA SER A 39 -9.24 8.13 -4.89
C SER A 39 -8.06 8.35 -5.83
N ILE A 40 -7.46 7.26 -6.33
CA ILE A 40 -6.29 7.27 -7.22
C ILE A 40 -6.46 6.24 -8.33
N ASP A 41 -5.84 6.48 -9.49
CA ASP A 41 -5.95 5.55 -10.62
C ASP A 41 -5.11 4.29 -10.43
N VAL A 42 -3.91 4.46 -9.85
CA VAL A 42 -2.90 3.40 -9.69
C VAL A 42 -2.29 3.46 -8.29
N LEU A 43 -2.34 2.35 -7.57
CA LEU A 43 -1.62 2.14 -6.31
C LEU A 43 -0.39 1.26 -6.55
N VAL A 44 0.80 1.78 -6.26
CA VAL A 44 2.04 0.99 -6.27
C VAL A 44 2.37 0.57 -4.83
N VAL A 45 2.47 -0.73 -4.60
CA VAL A 45 2.87 -1.32 -3.32
C VAL A 45 4.31 -1.79 -3.45
N ASP A 46 5.22 -1.11 -2.76
CA ASP A 46 6.62 -1.50 -2.65
C ASP A 46 6.80 -2.58 -1.56
N GLU A 47 7.82 -3.41 -1.69
CA GLU A 47 8.10 -4.55 -0.81
C GLU A 47 6.87 -5.48 -0.61
N ALA A 48 6.10 -5.69 -1.68
CA ALA A 48 4.86 -6.48 -1.65
C ALA A 48 5.09 -7.95 -1.25
N ALA A 49 6.29 -8.49 -1.50
CA ALA A 49 6.70 -9.82 -1.04
C ALA A 49 6.77 -9.93 0.49
N GLN A 50 6.90 -8.80 1.20
CA GLN A 50 6.88 -8.76 2.66
C GLN A 50 5.50 -8.36 3.21
N MET A 51 4.51 -8.08 2.36
CA MET A 51 3.19 -7.61 2.79
C MET A 51 2.17 -8.77 2.80
N SER A 52 1.41 -8.90 3.90
CA SER A 52 0.35 -9.91 3.97
C SER A 52 -0.76 -9.65 2.95
N LEU A 53 -1.38 -10.72 2.43
CA LEU A 53 -2.49 -10.62 1.49
C LEU A 53 -3.65 -9.77 2.03
N ALA A 54 -3.95 -9.89 3.32
CA ALA A 54 -4.99 -9.09 3.98
C ALA A 54 -4.70 -7.58 3.90
N ASN A 55 -3.45 -7.17 4.06
CA ASN A 55 -3.07 -5.76 3.95
C ASN A 55 -3.16 -5.27 2.50
N VAL A 56 -2.75 -6.08 1.53
CA VAL A 56 -2.89 -5.75 0.10
C VAL A 56 -4.37 -5.57 -0.28
N LEU A 57 -5.24 -6.47 0.17
CA LEU A 57 -6.69 -6.36 -0.03
C LEU A 57 -7.29 -5.12 0.63
N ALA A 58 -6.81 -4.75 1.82
CA ALA A 58 -7.28 -3.57 2.52
C ALA A 58 -6.94 -2.28 1.75
N VAL A 59 -5.75 -2.20 1.15
CA VAL A 59 -5.32 -1.00 0.40
C VAL A 59 -5.80 -0.99 -1.05
N SER A 60 -6.10 -2.15 -1.65
CA SER A 60 -6.46 -2.24 -3.07
C SER A 60 -7.73 -1.47 -3.41
N GLN A 61 -8.63 -1.27 -2.44
CA GLN A 61 -9.84 -0.45 -2.62
C GLN A 61 -9.57 1.01 -2.98
N ALA A 62 -8.34 1.50 -2.77
CA ALA A 62 -7.99 2.88 -3.09
C ALA A 62 -7.83 3.16 -4.59
N ALA A 63 -7.61 2.11 -5.40
CA ALA A 63 -7.28 2.25 -6.82
C ALA A 63 -7.94 1.20 -7.69
N HIS A 64 -8.16 1.54 -8.97
CA HIS A 64 -8.60 0.57 -9.96
C HIS A 64 -7.49 -0.38 -10.42
N THR A 65 -6.23 0.08 -10.34
CA THR A 65 -5.05 -0.71 -10.71
C THR A 65 -4.09 -0.78 -9.54
N VAL A 66 -3.65 -1.99 -9.19
CA VAL A 66 -2.63 -2.22 -8.17
C VAL A 66 -1.39 -2.83 -8.82
N VAL A 67 -0.24 -2.21 -8.59
CA VAL A 67 1.07 -2.70 -9.02
C VAL A 67 1.82 -3.16 -7.79
N LEU A 68 2.08 -4.46 -7.70
CA LEU A 68 2.86 -5.06 -6.62
C LEU A 68 4.33 -5.15 -7.06
N LEU A 69 5.20 -4.46 -6.35
CA LEU A 69 6.64 -4.51 -6.56
C LEU A 69 7.27 -5.23 -5.35
N GLY A 70 8.09 -6.24 -5.62
CA GLY A 70 8.78 -7.00 -4.58
C GLY A 70 9.59 -8.12 -5.19
N ASP A 71 10.50 -8.69 -4.38
CA ASP A 71 11.33 -9.81 -4.78
C ASP A 71 11.07 -10.99 -3.82
N PRO A 72 10.38 -12.05 -4.26
CA PRO A 72 10.11 -13.23 -3.42
C PRO A 72 11.37 -14.03 -3.06
N GLN A 73 12.54 -13.69 -3.63
CA GLN A 73 13.82 -14.30 -3.25
C GLN A 73 14.56 -13.50 -2.16
N GLN A 74 14.04 -12.33 -1.74
CA GLN A 74 14.58 -11.56 -0.62
C GLN A 74 13.94 -12.01 0.71
N LEU A 75 14.58 -11.63 1.83
CA LEU A 75 14.22 -12.10 3.17
C LEU A 75 12.73 -11.92 3.47
N ASP A 76 12.08 -13.00 3.93
CA ASP A 76 10.73 -12.97 4.47
C ASP A 76 10.61 -11.95 5.61
N GLN A 77 9.42 -11.36 5.74
CA GLN A 77 9.12 -10.36 6.77
C GLN A 77 9.51 -10.90 8.17
N PRO A 78 10.18 -10.11 9.04
CA PRO A 78 10.49 -10.56 10.40
C PRO A 78 9.19 -10.78 11.18
N MET A 79 8.75 -12.03 11.26
CA MET A 79 7.58 -12.43 12.04
C MET A 79 7.93 -12.52 13.53
N GLN A 80 7.49 -11.54 14.32
CA GLN A 80 7.34 -11.73 15.77
C GLN A 80 6.00 -12.41 16.07
N GLY A 81 5.95 -13.73 15.92
CA GLY A 81 4.82 -14.54 16.40
C GLY A 81 4.67 -15.84 15.63
N SER A 82 4.74 -16.97 16.34
CA SER A 82 4.29 -18.26 15.81
C SER A 82 2.76 -18.27 15.78
N HIS A 83 2.17 -18.00 14.62
CA HIS A 83 0.73 -18.09 14.39
C HIS A 83 0.38 -19.35 13.55
N PRO A 84 -0.88 -19.82 13.58
CA PRO A 84 -1.31 -21.11 13.03
C PRO A 84 -1.15 -21.17 11.51
N ASP A 85 -0.90 -22.38 11.00
CA ASP A 85 -0.64 -22.67 9.59
C ASP A 85 -1.57 -21.90 8.62
N GLY A 86 -0.96 -21.05 7.77
CA GLY A 86 -1.63 -20.39 6.64
C GLY A 86 -1.72 -18.85 6.70
N THR A 87 -1.29 -18.20 7.78
CA THR A 87 -1.21 -16.72 7.86
C THR A 87 0.11 -16.11 7.40
N ASP A 88 1.09 -16.96 7.12
CA ASP A 88 2.50 -16.56 6.99
C ASP A 88 2.93 -16.37 5.54
N VAL A 89 1.97 -16.38 4.61
CA VAL A 89 2.21 -16.34 3.17
C VAL A 89 1.97 -14.93 2.65
N SER A 90 2.95 -14.40 1.90
CA SER A 90 2.87 -13.06 1.34
C SER A 90 1.80 -12.96 0.25
N ALA A 91 1.31 -11.74 -0.01
CA ALA A 91 0.37 -11.52 -1.12
C ALA A 91 0.95 -11.97 -2.47
N LEU A 92 2.26 -11.81 -2.65
CA LEU A 92 2.96 -12.14 -3.87
C LEU A 92 3.08 -13.66 -4.06
N ASP A 93 3.37 -14.41 -3.00
CA ASP A 93 3.39 -15.88 -3.01
C ASP A 93 2.01 -16.49 -3.24
N HIS A 94 0.93 -15.80 -2.89
CA HIS A 94 -0.42 -16.24 -3.20
C HIS A 94 -0.81 -16.08 -4.68
N ILE A 95 -0.13 -15.19 -5.41
CA ILE A 95 -0.45 -14.86 -6.81
C ILE A 95 0.43 -15.63 -7.79
N LEU A 96 1.69 -15.89 -7.44
CA LEU A 96 2.67 -16.63 -8.25
C LEU A 96 2.51 -18.15 -8.12
#